data_AF-A0A2X1B4B3-F1
#
_entry.id   AF-A0A2X1B4B3-F1
#
_cell.length_a   1.000
_cell.length_b   1.000
_cell.length_c   1.000
_cell.angle_alpha   90.00
_cell.angle_beta   90.00
_cell.angle_gamma   90.00
#
_symmetry.space_group_name_H-M   'P 1'
#
loop_
_entity.id
_entity.type
_entity.pdbx_description
1 polymer ?
#
loop_
_entity_poly.entity_id
_entity_poly.type
_entity_poly.pdbx_seq_one_letter_code
_entity_poly.pdbx_strand_id
1 'polypeptide(L)'
;MVVSGSRIARFPSGALAPPPPVDTERYPDATPNAVKRTADQPVSTFSIDVDTAAYANVRRFIDNGRAPPRDAVRVEEMINYFDYGYARPTSAARPFAVTATTTASPWSEGRRIVHVGLQGYELPENQRRPLNLTFLVDVSGSMNSPDKLDLAKQSMNLIIDRLRPQDRVAVAYYAEGAGTTLAPTAGTQKLKLRCAVASLRASGGTAGATGMTNAYDQAQASFGRNKVNRILMFTDGDFNVGVTDDKRLEDYVADKRKTGIYLSVYGFGRGNYQDARMQAIAQAGNGTAAYVDDLKEARRLFGPMFDRGAFPIADDVKIQVEFNPARIAEWRLIGYEPAC
;
A
#
# COMPACT_ATOMS: atom_id res chain seq x y z
N MET A 1 -1.09 -5.33 -82.54
CA MET A 1 -0.70 -6.21 -81.41
C MET A 1 -0.24 -5.29 -80.29
N VAL A 2 -1.13 -4.94 -79.35
CA VAL A 2 -0.87 -3.94 -78.29
C VAL A 2 -0.85 -4.68 -76.97
N VAL A 3 0.29 -4.61 -76.27
CA VAL A 3 0.54 -5.18 -74.95
C VAL A 3 0.05 -4.18 -73.90
N SER A 4 -0.86 -4.60 -73.02
CA SER A 4 -1.31 -3.82 -71.86
C SER A 4 -0.45 -4.16 -70.64
N GLY A 5 0.29 -3.18 -70.11
CA GLY A 5 1.02 -3.28 -68.86
C GLY A 5 0.23 -2.63 -67.73
N SER A 6 -0.28 -3.43 -66.79
CA SER A 6 -0.92 -2.93 -65.57
C SER A 6 0.12 -2.75 -64.47
N ARG A 7 0.32 -1.50 -64.00
CA ARG A 7 1.09 -1.20 -62.79
C ARG A 7 0.21 -1.47 -61.56
N ILE A 8 0.59 -2.43 -60.73
CA ILE A 8 -0.04 -2.66 -59.42
C ILE A 8 0.54 -1.64 -58.43
N ALA A 9 -0.29 -0.72 -57.95
CA ALA A 9 0.05 0.16 -56.85
C ALA A 9 0.11 -0.64 -55.55
N ARG A 10 1.24 -0.57 -54.85
CA ARG A 10 1.46 -1.21 -53.55
C ARG A 10 0.86 -0.31 -52.46
N PHE A 11 -0.25 -0.73 -51.85
CA PHE A 11 -0.79 -0.05 -50.67
C PHE A 11 0.21 -0.21 -49.50
N PRO A 12 0.52 0.85 -48.74
CA PRO A 12 1.35 0.71 -47.55
C PRO A 12 0.60 -0.16 -46.53
N SER A 13 1.23 -1.24 -46.09
CA SER A 13 0.75 -2.07 -44.99
C SER A 13 0.57 -1.18 -43.76
N GLY A 14 -0.68 -0.85 -43.43
CA GLY A 14 -1.02 -0.21 -42.18
C GLY A 14 -0.61 -1.13 -41.04
N ALA A 15 0.43 -0.76 -40.30
CA ALA A 15 0.70 -1.37 -39.01
C ALA A 15 -0.55 -1.14 -38.14
N LEU A 16 -1.27 -2.22 -37.83
CA LEU A 16 -2.34 -2.19 -36.85
C LEU A 16 -1.73 -1.65 -35.55
N ALA A 17 -2.26 -0.51 -35.08
CA ALA A 17 -1.91 -0.01 -33.77
C ALA A 17 -2.15 -1.14 -32.75
N PRO A 18 -1.24 -1.38 -31.79
CA PRO A 18 -1.47 -2.37 -30.76
C PRO A 18 -2.81 -2.05 -30.07
N PRO A 19 -3.61 -3.07 -29.72
CA PRO A 19 -4.84 -2.85 -28.99
C PRO A 19 -4.54 -2.03 -27.73
N PRO A 20 -5.41 -1.08 -27.35
CA PRO A 20 -5.22 -0.35 -26.11
C PRO A 20 -5.06 -1.37 -24.97
N PRO A 21 -4.13 -1.13 -24.02
CA PRO A 21 -3.95 -2.02 -22.89
C PRO A 21 -5.29 -2.23 -22.19
N VAL A 22 -5.67 -3.50 -22.01
CA VAL A 22 -6.91 -3.88 -21.32
C VAL A 22 -6.76 -3.47 -19.85
N ASP A 23 -7.70 -2.68 -19.36
CA ASP A 23 -7.76 -2.29 -17.95
C ASP A 23 -8.21 -3.50 -17.12
N THR A 24 -7.31 -4.03 -16.29
CA THR A 24 -7.56 -5.16 -15.37
C THR A 24 -7.51 -4.74 -13.91
N GLU A 25 -7.60 -3.43 -13.63
CA GLU A 25 -7.69 -2.91 -12.26
C GLU A 25 -8.94 -3.46 -11.55
N ARG A 26 -8.78 -3.84 -10.28
CA ARG A 26 -9.88 -4.39 -9.47
C ARG A 26 -10.06 -3.59 -8.19
N TYR A 27 -11.32 -3.29 -7.91
CA TYR A 27 -11.77 -2.54 -6.74
C TYR A 27 -12.78 -3.38 -5.94
N PRO A 28 -12.88 -3.17 -4.62
CA PRO A 28 -13.91 -3.81 -3.82
C PRO A 28 -15.29 -3.27 -4.22
N ASP A 29 -16.22 -4.15 -4.60
CA ASP A 29 -17.63 -3.79 -4.86
C ASP A 29 -18.31 -3.47 -3.52
N ALA A 30 -18.03 -2.27 -2.99
CA ALA A 30 -18.36 -1.91 -1.63
C ALA A 30 -19.81 -1.42 -1.52
N THR A 31 -20.57 -2.06 -0.62
CA THR A 31 -21.93 -1.62 -0.30
C THR A 31 -21.88 -0.63 0.85
N PRO A 32 -22.47 0.59 0.71
CA PRO A 32 -22.54 1.56 1.80
C PRO A 32 -23.15 0.98 3.07
N ASN A 33 -22.55 1.30 4.21
CA ASN A 33 -23.04 0.88 5.51
C ASN A 33 -24.50 1.33 5.75
N ALA A 34 -25.33 0.44 6.28
CA ALA A 34 -26.73 0.74 6.57
C ALA A 34 -26.88 1.71 7.76
N VAL A 35 -28.00 2.44 7.78
CA VAL A 35 -28.42 3.19 8.97
C VAL A 35 -28.89 2.20 10.02
N LYS A 36 -28.45 2.39 11.26
CA LYS A 36 -28.74 1.54 12.41
C LYS A 36 -29.49 2.33 13.46
N ARG A 37 -30.49 1.71 14.09
CA ARG A 37 -31.17 2.25 15.27
C ARG A 37 -30.28 2.06 16.50
N THR A 38 -30.05 3.13 17.25
CA THR A 38 -29.15 3.10 18.42
C THR A 38 -29.68 2.17 19.51
N ALA A 39 -31.00 2.09 19.68
CA ALA A 39 -31.64 1.22 20.66
C ALA A 39 -31.36 -0.28 20.40
N ASP A 40 -31.14 -0.65 19.14
CA ASP A 40 -30.92 -2.04 18.73
C ASP A 40 -29.40 -2.35 18.64
N GLN A 41 -28.62 -1.41 18.12
CA GLN A 41 -27.16 -1.53 17.95
C GLN A 41 -26.48 -0.21 18.36
N PRO A 42 -26.10 -0.01 19.63
CA PRO A 42 -25.55 1.28 20.08
C PRO A 42 -24.06 1.47 19.77
N VAL A 43 -23.35 0.42 19.34
CA VAL A 43 -21.89 0.45 19.17
C VAL A 43 -21.50 0.33 17.70
N SER A 44 -20.68 1.28 17.23
CA SER A 44 -19.91 1.18 15.99
C SER A 44 -18.51 0.65 16.29
N THR A 45 -18.01 -0.28 15.48
CA THR A 45 -16.64 -0.80 15.57
C THR A 45 -15.98 -0.73 14.20
N PHE A 46 -14.76 -0.21 14.13
CA PHE A 46 -13.98 -0.12 12.89
C PHE A 46 -12.47 -0.21 13.17
N SER A 47 -11.70 -0.48 12.11
CA SER A 47 -10.24 -0.60 12.19
C SER A 47 -9.57 0.76 12.39
N ILE A 48 -8.36 0.74 12.95
CA ILE A 48 -7.46 1.89 13.06
C ILE A 48 -6.61 2.10 11.79
N ASP A 49 -6.66 1.16 10.84
CA ASP A 49 -5.77 1.18 9.67
C ASP A 49 -5.91 2.50 8.88
N VAL A 50 -4.75 3.10 8.57
CA VAL A 50 -4.66 4.35 7.82
C VAL A 50 -4.19 4.00 6.40
N ASP A 51 -5.09 3.42 5.62
CA ASP A 51 -4.85 3.23 4.19
C ASP A 51 -5.11 4.55 3.45
N THR A 52 -4.34 4.79 2.39
CA THR A 52 -4.37 6.06 1.63
C THR A 52 -4.29 5.85 0.12
N ALA A 53 -4.38 4.60 -0.33
CA ALA A 53 -4.17 4.19 -1.70
C ALA A 53 -5.27 4.72 -2.64
N ALA A 54 -6.53 4.66 -2.20
CA ALA A 54 -7.68 5.11 -2.98
C ALA A 54 -7.57 6.59 -3.35
N TYR A 55 -7.13 7.45 -2.43
CA TYR A 55 -6.96 8.88 -2.74
C TYR A 55 -5.91 9.11 -3.83
N ALA A 56 -4.74 8.48 -3.73
CA ALA A 56 -3.69 8.60 -4.75
C ALA A 56 -4.19 8.08 -6.11
N ASN A 57 -4.93 6.98 -6.10
CA ASN A 57 -5.51 6.42 -7.32
C ASN A 57 -6.61 7.31 -7.94
N VAL A 58 -7.48 7.88 -7.12
CA VAL A 58 -8.49 8.87 -7.54
C VAL A 58 -7.83 10.11 -8.12
N ARG A 59 -6.80 10.65 -7.45
CA ARG A 59 -6.01 11.78 -7.96
C ARG A 59 -5.43 11.44 -9.32
N ARG A 60 -4.82 10.27 -9.48
CA ARG A 60 -4.30 9.81 -10.77
C ARG A 60 -5.37 9.84 -11.86
N PHE A 61 -6.59 9.34 -11.62
CA PHE A 61 -7.65 9.40 -12.62
C PHE A 61 -7.97 10.85 -13.02
N ILE A 62 -8.15 11.72 -12.03
CA ILE A 62 -8.47 13.14 -12.23
C ILE A 62 -7.37 13.86 -13.01
N ASP A 63 -6.10 13.66 -12.64
CA ASP A 63 -4.94 14.28 -13.29
C ASP A 63 -4.77 13.81 -14.75
N ASN A 64 -5.26 12.62 -15.09
CA ASN A 64 -5.31 12.12 -16.47
C ASN A 64 -6.60 12.53 -17.22
N GLY A 65 -7.44 13.39 -16.64
CA GLY A 65 -8.69 13.84 -17.25
C GLY A 65 -9.75 12.74 -17.37
N ARG A 66 -9.68 11.69 -16.53
CA ARG A 66 -10.64 10.59 -16.49
C ARG A 66 -11.45 10.65 -15.20
N ALA A 67 -12.75 10.34 -15.29
CA ALA A 67 -13.55 10.11 -14.09
C ALA A 67 -13.07 8.81 -13.40
N PRO A 68 -12.84 8.83 -12.07
CA PRO A 68 -12.53 7.61 -11.34
C PRO A 68 -13.74 6.67 -11.35
N PRO A 69 -13.54 5.35 -11.45
CA PRO A 69 -14.60 4.38 -11.17
C PRO A 69 -15.18 4.62 -9.78
N ARG A 70 -16.49 4.37 -9.60
CA ARG A 70 -17.17 4.54 -8.31
C ARG A 70 -16.46 3.80 -7.18
N ASP A 71 -16.10 2.55 -7.45
CA ASP A 71 -15.54 1.64 -6.45
C ASP A 71 -14.04 1.90 -6.20
N ALA A 72 -13.40 2.76 -7.00
CA ALA A 72 -12.06 3.27 -6.71
C ALA A 72 -12.06 4.31 -5.57
N VAL A 73 -13.23 4.81 -5.17
CA VAL A 73 -13.38 5.80 -4.10
C VAL A 73 -13.73 5.09 -2.78
N ARG A 74 -12.74 4.94 -1.90
CA ARG A 74 -12.95 4.52 -0.51
C ARG A 74 -13.03 5.73 0.42
N VAL A 75 -14.18 5.94 1.04
CA VAL A 75 -14.50 7.20 1.72
C VAL A 75 -13.54 7.46 2.87
N GLU A 76 -13.23 6.45 3.68
CA GLU A 76 -12.30 6.53 4.79
C GLU A 76 -10.89 6.92 4.33
N GLU A 77 -10.40 6.40 3.21
CA GLU A 77 -9.07 6.73 2.69
C GLU A 77 -8.99 8.14 2.10
N MET A 78 -10.11 8.64 1.56
CA MET A 78 -10.21 10.04 1.12
C MET A 78 -10.07 11.01 2.31
N ILE A 79 -10.57 10.62 3.48
CA ILE A 79 -10.45 11.40 4.70
C ILE A 79 -9.07 11.21 5.33
N ASN A 80 -8.59 9.97 5.44
CA ASN A 80 -7.35 9.59 6.11
C ASN A 80 -6.07 10.05 5.40
N TYR A 81 -6.15 10.41 4.11
CA TYR A 81 -4.99 10.85 3.34
C TYR A 81 -4.33 12.14 3.90
N PHE A 82 -5.11 13.01 4.54
CA PHE A 82 -4.67 14.34 4.97
C PHE A 82 -4.18 14.38 6.42
N ASP A 83 -3.15 15.20 6.67
CA ASP A 83 -2.72 15.53 8.03
C ASP A 83 -3.57 16.69 8.57
N TYR A 84 -4.44 16.40 9.55
CA TYR A 84 -5.32 17.38 10.18
C TYR A 84 -4.65 18.15 11.32
N GLY A 85 -3.36 17.89 11.61
CA GLY A 85 -2.64 18.59 12.66
C GLY A 85 -3.16 18.28 14.07
N TYR A 86 -3.67 17.07 14.30
CA TYR A 86 -4.16 16.66 15.61
C TYR A 86 -3.07 16.76 16.69
N ALA A 87 -3.48 17.13 17.90
CA ALA A 87 -2.58 17.18 19.03
C ALA A 87 -2.00 15.78 19.29
N ARG A 88 -0.67 15.70 19.36
CA ARG A 88 0.02 14.44 19.66
C ARG A 88 -0.10 14.10 21.15
N PRO A 89 -0.21 12.81 21.50
CA PRO A 89 -0.01 12.39 22.88
C PRO A 89 1.40 12.77 23.36
N THR A 90 1.53 13.08 24.65
CA THR A 90 2.81 13.53 25.23
C THR A 90 3.65 12.41 25.84
N SER A 91 3.11 11.20 25.96
CA SER A 91 3.83 10.06 26.56
C SER A 91 3.40 8.72 25.98
N ALA A 92 4.33 7.75 25.94
CA ALA A 92 4.01 6.37 25.56
C ALA A 92 3.01 5.68 26.50
N ALA A 93 2.89 6.14 27.76
CA ALA A 93 1.91 5.63 28.72
C ALA A 93 0.46 5.99 28.35
N ARG A 94 0.26 7.03 27.53
CA ARG A 94 -1.01 7.38 26.89
C ARG A 94 -0.78 7.40 25.39
N PRO A 95 -0.74 6.23 24.73
CA PRO A 95 -0.22 6.12 23.36
C PRO A 95 -1.16 6.73 22.30
N PHE A 96 -2.37 7.14 22.67
CA PHE A 96 -3.35 7.70 21.76
C PHE A 96 -4.00 8.96 22.31
N ALA A 97 -4.30 9.90 21.42
CA ALA A 97 -5.09 11.10 21.69
C ALA A 97 -6.26 11.11 20.72
N VAL A 98 -7.46 11.35 21.26
CA VAL A 98 -8.71 11.35 20.49
C VAL A 98 -9.19 12.78 20.35
N THR A 99 -9.53 13.18 19.13
CA THR A 99 -10.21 14.43 18.82
C THR A 99 -11.56 14.10 18.21
N ALA A 100 -12.66 14.64 18.74
CA ALA A 100 -13.98 14.45 18.17
C ALA A 100 -14.58 15.82 17.81
N THR A 101 -15.00 15.98 16.56
CA THR A 101 -15.69 17.17 16.10
C THR A 101 -17.07 16.80 15.56
N THR A 102 -18.02 17.72 15.71
CA THR A 102 -19.37 17.52 15.17
C THR A 102 -19.78 18.69 14.30
N THR A 103 -20.39 18.40 13.16
CA THR A 103 -20.91 19.40 12.24
C THR A 103 -22.30 19.01 11.74
N ALA A 104 -23.05 19.97 11.22
CA ALA A 104 -24.31 19.67 10.53
C ALA A 104 -24.02 18.90 9.24
N SER A 105 -24.87 17.91 8.93
CA SER A 105 -24.75 17.17 7.67
C SER A 105 -25.14 18.07 6.49
N PRO A 106 -24.29 18.23 5.46
CA PRO A 106 -24.61 19.08 4.32
C PRO A 106 -25.62 18.45 3.35
N TRP A 107 -25.89 17.14 3.49
CA TRP A 107 -26.78 16.37 2.61
C TRP A 107 -27.98 15.76 3.34
N SER A 108 -28.17 16.07 4.63
CA SER A 108 -29.35 15.62 5.36
C SER A 108 -29.69 16.56 6.48
N GLU A 109 -30.77 17.32 6.30
CA GLU A 109 -31.31 18.21 7.32
C GLU A 109 -31.61 17.43 8.62
N GLY A 110 -31.39 18.08 9.77
CA GLY A 110 -31.58 17.48 11.09
C GLY A 110 -30.53 16.44 11.51
N ARG A 111 -29.61 16.02 10.63
CA ARG A 111 -28.54 15.07 10.96
C ARG A 111 -27.20 15.77 11.18
N ARG A 112 -26.32 15.13 11.97
CA ARG A 112 -24.96 15.60 12.25
C ARG A 112 -23.94 14.56 11.79
N ILE A 113 -22.75 15.04 11.44
CA ILE A 113 -21.58 14.21 11.19
C ILE A 113 -20.68 14.32 12.42
N VAL A 114 -20.22 13.16 12.91
CA VAL A 114 -19.19 13.07 13.95
C VAL A 114 -17.91 12.61 13.27
N HIS A 115 -16.86 13.42 13.33
CA HIS A 115 -15.53 13.05 12.86
C HIS A 115 -14.66 12.73 14.07
N VAL A 116 -14.13 11.51 14.11
CA VAL A 116 -13.22 11.03 15.17
C VAL A 116 -11.82 10.94 14.58
N GLY A 117 -10.94 11.84 15.03
CA GLY A 117 -9.51 11.79 14.76
C GLY A 117 -8.77 11.07 15.88
N LEU A 118 -7.84 10.20 15.51
CA LEU A 118 -6.98 9.48 16.44
C LEU A 118 -5.52 9.75 16.10
N GLN A 119 -4.75 10.25 17.06
CA GLN A 119 -3.33 10.52 16.90
C GLN A 119 -2.52 9.59 17.80
N GLY A 120 -1.64 8.79 17.19
CA GLY A 120 -0.70 7.93 17.89
C GLY A 120 0.49 8.70 18.44
N TYR A 121 1.07 8.20 19.54
CA TYR A 121 2.31 8.68 20.11
C TYR A 121 3.47 8.40 19.16
N GLU A 122 4.27 9.43 18.87
CA GLU A 122 5.47 9.29 18.06
C GLU A 122 6.69 9.21 18.97
N LEU A 123 7.49 8.16 18.82
CA LEU A 123 8.76 8.06 19.52
C LEU A 123 9.70 9.18 19.05
N PRO A 124 10.34 9.91 19.98
CA PRO A 124 11.43 10.83 19.66
C PRO A 124 12.48 10.14 18.80
N GLU A 125 13.09 10.87 17.86
CA GLU A 125 13.98 10.28 16.86
C GLU A 125 15.14 9.48 17.45
N ASN A 126 15.70 9.94 18.57
CA ASN A 126 16.77 9.27 19.31
C ASN A 126 16.31 8.00 20.06
N GLN A 127 15.01 7.78 20.22
CA GLN A 127 14.42 6.60 20.86
C GLN A 127 13.87 5.60 19.83
N ARG A 128 13.88 5.95 18.54
CA ARG A 128 13.41 5.07 17.47
C ARG A 128 14.32 3.86 17.33
N ARG A 129 13.74 2.67 17.43
CA ARG A 129 14.42 1.38 17.22
C ARG A 129 15.13 1.33 15.86
N PRO A 130 16.26 0.62 15.74
CA PRO A 130 16.88 0.39 14.44
C PRO A 130 15.93 -0.35 13.48
N LEU A 131 16.06 -0.09 12.19
CA LEU A 131 15.29 -0.74 11.14
C LEU A 131 16.07 -1.92 10.56
N ASN A 132 15.39 -3.03 10.35
CA ASN A 132 15.83 -4.12 9.49
C ASN A 132 14.78 -4.25 8.39
N LEU A 133 15.12 -3.76 7.21
CA LEU A 133 14.22 -3.77 6.07
C LEU A 133 14.64 -4.84 5.07
N THR A 134 13.66 -5.48 4.44
CA THR A 134 13.87 -6.24 3.21
C THR A 134 13.04 -5.60 2.12
N PHE A 135 13.67 -5.12 1.06
CA PHE A 135 12.96 -4.73 -0.16
C PHE A 135 12.67 -5.98 -0.96
N LEU A 136 11.40 -6.32 -1.14
CA LEU A 136 10.94 -7.37 -2.03
C LEU A 136 10.39 -6.70 -3.29
N VAL A 137 11.10 -6.83 -4.40
CA VAL A 137 10.80 -6.07 -5.61
C VAL A 137 10.31 -6.97 -6.72
N ASP A 138 9.13 -6.65 -7.24
CA ASP A 138 8.64 -7.20 -8.49
C ASP A 138 9.50 -6.69 -9.64
N VAL A 139 10.11 -7.62 -10.38
CA VAL A 139 10.91 -7.33 -11.56
C VAL A 139 10.38 -8.07 -12.78
N SER A 140 9.09 -8.43 -12.78
CA SER A 140 8.42 -9.01 -13.94
C SER A 140 8.40 -8.04 -15.13
N GLY A 141 8.16 -8.56 -16.34
CA GLY A 141 8.09 -7.76 -17.55
C GLY A 141 7.01 -6.66 -17.49
N SER A 142 5.94 -6.83 -16.73
CA SER A 142 4.90 -5.80 -16.56
C SER A 142 5.39 -4.57 -15.82
N MET A 143 6.47 -4.70 -15.03
CA MET A 143 7.15 -3.60 -14.33
C MET A 143 8.02 -2.73 -15.26
N ASN A 144 8.11 -3.05 -16.55
CA ASN A 144 8.90 -2.34 -17.56
C ASN A 144 8.21 -1.05 -18.06
N SER A 145 7.88 -0.14 -17.15
CA SER A 145 7.41 1.19 -17.48
C SER A 145 7.97 2.25 -16.50
N PRO A 146 8.08 3.53 -16.92
CA PRO A 146 8.68 4.57 -16.08
C PRO A 146 7.94 4.81 -14.76
N ASP A 147 6.62 4.60 -14.73
CA ASP A 147 5.74 4.73 -13.56
C ASP A 147 5.70 3.46 -12.69
N LYS A 148 6.49 2.42 -13.02
CA LYS A 148 6.61 1.16 -12.28
C LYS A 148 7.99 0.98 -11.67
N LEU A 149 8.84 0.09 -12.21
CA LEU A 149 10.14 -0.25 -11.58
C LEU A 149 11.03 0.98 -11.39
N ASP A 150 11.02 1.92 -12.33
CA ASP A 150 11.82 3.14 -12.21
C ASP A 150 11.31 4.06 -11.10
N LEU A 151 9.99 4.18 -10.92
CA LEU A 151 9.41 4.88 -9.79
C LEU A 151 9.63 4.13 -8.46
N ALA A 152 9.58 2.80 -8.45
CA ALA A 152 9.91 1.98 -7.30
C ALA A 152 11.38 2.13 -6.89
N LYS A 153 12.31 2.19 -7.85
CA LYS A 153 13.73 2.50 -7.60
C LYS A 153 13.93 3.89 -7.01
N GLN A 154 13.24 4.90 -7.53
CA GLN A 154 13.27 6.24 -6.95
C GLN A 154 12.73 6.23 -5.52
N SER A 155 11.66 5.49 -5.27
CA SER A 155 11.05 5.31 -3.95
C SER A 155 12.00 4.63 -2.95
N MET A 156 12.63 3.51 -3.34
CA MET A 156 13.65 2.83 -2.53
C MET A 156 14.84 3.75 -2.22
N ASN A 157 15.24 4.60 -3.17
CA ASN A 157 16.30 5.57 -2.95
C ASN A 157 15.94 6.61 -1.87
N LEU A 158 14.68 7.05 -1.78
CA LEU A 158 14.21 7.93 -0.71
C LEU A 158 14.34 7.26 0.67
N ILE A 159 14.08 5.96 0.76
CA ILE A 159 14.27 5.18 1.99
C ILE A 159 15.77 5.10 2.32
N ILE A 160 16.60 4.74 1.33
CA ILE A 160 18.07 4.62 1.50
C ILE A 160 18.68 5.93 2.01
N ASP A 161 18.20 7.07 1.53
CA ASP A 161 18.64 8.40 1.97
C ASP A 161 18.46 8.62 3.47
N ARG A 162 17.41 8.05 4.06
CA ARG A 162 17.06 8.21 5.47
C ARG A 162 17.66 7.16 6.40
N LEU A 163 18.30 6.12 5.86
CA LEU A 163 18.90 5.07 6.68
C LEU A 163 19.97 5.64 7.62
N ARG A 164 19.90 5.19 8.87
CA ARG A 164 20.86 5.48 9.93
C ARG A 164 21.92 4.37 10.00
N PRO A 165 23.06 4.60 10.67
CA PRO A 165 24.14 3.61 10.74
C PRO A 165 23.75 2.25 11.32
N GLN A 166 22.79 2.23 12.25
CA GLN A 166 22.27 1.04 12.93
C GLN A 166 21.24 0.25 12.09
N ASP A 167 20.72 0.86 11.02
CA ASP A 167 19.72 0.26 10.16
C ASP A 167 20.37 -0.74 9.19
N ARG A 168 19.60 -1.71 8.70
CA ARG A 168 20.04 -2.67 7.70
C ARG A 168 18.98 -2.85 6.62
N VAL A 169 19.42 -3.10 5.40
CA VAL A 169 18.56 -3.36 4.25
C VAL A 169 19.07 -4.55 3.45
N ALA A 170 18.17 -5.47 3.12
CA ALA A 170 18.36 -6.48 2.08
C ALA A 170 17.52 -6.13 0.84
N VAL A 171 17.98 -6.55 -0.34
CA VAL A 171 17.25 -6.39 -1.61
C VAL A 171 17.06 -7.76 -2.24
N ALA A 172 15.80 -8.20 -2.25
CA ALA A 172 15.33 -9.41 -2.91
C ALA A 172 14.37 -9.04 -4.06
N TYR A 173 14.27 -9.90 -5.05
CA TYR A 173 13.40 -9.70 -6.19
C TYR A 173 12.64 -10.98 -6.56
N TYR A 174 11.55 -10.81 -7.31
CA TYR A 174 10.80 -11.91 -7.91
C TYR A 174 10.27 -11.55 -9.30
N ALA A 175 10.20 -12.55 -10.18
CA ALA A 175 9.62 -12.55 -11.53
C ALA A 175 9.37 -14.03 -11.91
N GLU A 176 9.94 -14.53 -13.02
CA GLU A 176 9.98 -15.96 -13.40
C GLU A 176 10.82 -16.81 -12.43
N GLY A 177 11.64 -16.16 -11.61
CA GLY A 177 12.34 -16.75 -10.48
C GLY A 177 12.46 -15.74 -9.34
N ALA A 178 13.15 -16.13 -8.27
CA ALA A 178 13.47 -15.24 -7.16
C ALA A 178 14.95 -15.24 -6.87
N GLY A 179 15.43 -14.12 -6.33
CA GLY A 179 16.83 -14.00 -5.94
C GLY A 179 17.07 -12.87 -4.97
N THR A 180 18.31 -12.81 -4.49
CA THR A 180 18.79 -11.76 -3.59
C THR A 180 19.88 -10.99 -4.30
N THR A 181 19.59 -9.76 -4.68
CA THR A 181 20.59 -8.84 -5.25
C THR A 181 21.58 -8.39 -4.20
N LEU A 182 21.12 -8.26 -2.95
CA LEU A 182 21.95 -7.82 -1.85
C LEU A 182 21.48 -8.41 -0.52
N ALA A 183 22.33 -9.21 0.11
CA ALA A 183 22.13 -9.68 1.48
C ALA A 183 22.10 -8.50 2.48
N PRO A 184 21.57 -8.69 3.70
CA PRO A 184 21.42 -7.62 4.69
C PRO A 184 22.69 -6.78 4.86
N THR A 185 22.61 -5.51 4.46
CA THR A 185 23.72 -4.57 4.39
C THR A 185 23.45 -3.36 5.28
N ALA A 186 24.49 -2.86 5.96
CA ALA A 186 24.36 -1.73 6.88
C ALA A 186 23.95 -0.43 6.16
N GLY A 187 23.15 0.40 6.82
CA GLY A 187 22.67 1.69 6.32
C GLY A 187 23.78 2.72 6.04
N THR A 188 24.99 2.49 6.55
CA THR A 188 26.19 3.28 6.19
C THR A 188 26.68 3.00 4.76
N GLN A 189 26.39 1.82 4.20
CA GLN A 189 26.84 1.41 2.87
C GLN A 189 25.85 1.85 1.79
N LYS A 190 25.44 3.13 1.82
CA LYS A 190 24.40 3.68 0.91
C LYS A 190 24.72 3.45 -0.55
N LEU A 191 25.98 3.63 -0.98
CA LEU A 191 26.37 3.37 -2.37
C LEU A 191 26.10 1.93 -2.80
N LYS A 192 26.44 0.94 -1.96
CA LYS A 192 26.20 -0.48 -2.24
C LYS A 192 24.70 -0.79 -2.37
N LEU A 193 23.89 -0.21 -1.49
CA LEU A 193 22.43 -0.31 -1.54
C LEU A 193 21.87 0.27 -2.84
N ARG A 194 22.32 1.47 -3.23
CA ARG A 194 21.89 2.11 -4.48
C ARG A 194 22.30 1.31 -5.71
N CYS A 195 23.50 0.74 -5.74
CA CYS A 195 23.94 -0.12 -6.83
C CYS A 195 23.05 -1.36 -6.97
N ALA A 196 22.69 -2.00 -5.85
CA ALA A 196 21.77 -3.14 -5.87
C ALA A 196 20.40 -2.75 -6.45
N VAL A 197 19.81 -1.64 -5.97
CA VAL A 197 18.54 -1.12 -6.49
C VAL A 197 18.65 -0.77 -7.99
N ALA A 198 19.74 -0.14 -8.41
CA ALA A 198 19.98 0.25 -9.80
C ALA A 198 20.16 -0.96 -10.73
N SER A 199 20.67 -2.09 -10.22
CA SER A 199 20.85 -3.32 -11.01
C SER A 199 19.56 -4.09 -11.29
N LEU A 200 18.45 -3.77 -10.61
CA LEU A 200 17.16 -4.41 -10.87
C LEU A 200 16.70 -4.10 -12.30
N ARG A 201 16.26 -5.12 -13.05
CA ARG A 201 15.76 -4.99 -14.42
C ARG A 201 14.47 -5.76 -14.56
N ALA A 202 13.48 -5.14 -15.19
CA ALA A 202 12.23 -5.81 -15.53
C ALA A 202 12.51 -6.88 -16.59
N SER A 203 12.22 -8.14 -16.30
CA SER A 203 12.44 -9.28 -17.20
C SER A 203 11.62 -10.50 -16.78
N GLY A 204 11.23 -11.33 -17.76
CA GLY A 204 10.48 -12.58 -17.55
C GLY A 204 8.99 -12.38 -17.25
N GLY A 205 8.23 -13.47 -17.26
CA GLY A 205 6.88 -13.57 -16.69
C GLY A 205 6.89 -13.61 -15.14
N THR A 206 5.76 -13.96 -14.53
CA THR A 206 5.59 -13.96 -13.06
C THR A 206 5.39 -15.39 -12.54
N ALA A 207 6.46 -16.03 -12.06
CA ALA A 207 6.42 -17.30 -11.32
C ALA A 207 7.01 -17.06 -9.92
N GLY A 208 6.30 -16.29 -9.12
CA GLY A 208 6.81 -15.66 -7.89
C GLY A 208 6.86 -16.56 -6.65
N ALA A 209 6.60 -17.86 -6.74
CA ALA A 209 6.40 -18.71 -5.56
C ALA A 209 7.53 -18.65 -4.51
N THR A 210 8.77 -18.49 -4.99
CA THR A 210 9.99 -18.46 -4.18
C THR A 210 10.34 -17.06 -3.65
N GLY A 211 9.74 -16.00 -4.20
CA GLY A 211 10.07 -14.60 -3.88
C GLY A 211 9.76 -14.23 -2.44
N MET A 212 8.55 -14.59 -1.99
CA MET A 212 8.09 -14.29 -0.63
C MET A 212 8.93 -15.04 0.41
N THR A 213 9.18 -16.34 0.20
CA THR A 213 10.01 -17.14 1.11
C THR A 213 11.42 -16.57 1.21
N ASN A 214 12.08 -16.26 0.09
CA ASN A 214 13.41 -15.66 0.11
C ASN A 214 13.42 -14.31 0.85
N ALA A 215 12.42 -13.45 0.65
CA ALA A 215 12.34 -12.18 1.37
C ALA A 215 12.24 -12.38 2.89
N TYR A 216 11.45 -13.36 3.34
CA TYR A 216 11.37 -13.71 4.75
C TYR A 216 12.68 -14.32 5.27
N ASP A 217 13.40 -15.10 4.46
CA ASP A 217 14.72 -15.64 4.84
C ASP A 217 15.74 -14.51 5.02
N GLN A 218 15.77 -13.51 4.13
CA GLN A 218 16.62 -12.33 4.28
C GLN A 218 16.23 -11.48 5.51
N ALA A 219 14.93 -11.31 5.73
CA ALA A 219 14.42 -10.61 6.91
C ALA A 219 14.82 -11.34 8.21
N GLN A 220 14.69 -12.67 8.22
CA GLN A 220 15.05 -13.53 9.34
C GLN A 220 16.56 -13.52 9.62
N ALA A 221 17.39 -13.54 8.57
CA ALA A 221 18.85 -13.49 8.68
C ALA A 221 19.37 -12.19 9.34
N SER A 222 18.60 -11.10 9.24
CA SER A 222 18.94 -9.82 9.87
C SER A 222 18.15 -9.52 11.14
N PHE A 223 17.22 -10.40 11.53
CA PHE A 223 16.24 -10.16 12.57
C PHE A 223 16.86 -9.67 13.89
N GLY A 224 16.20 -8.71 14.52
CA GLY A 224 16.54 -8.25 15.87
C GLY A 224 15.29 -7.99 16.69
N ARG A 225 15.23 -8.54 17.91
CA ARG A 225 14.09 -8.35 18.83
C ARG A 225 13.90 -6.87 19.23
N ASN A 226 14.99 -6.12 19.29
CA ASN A 226 14.99 -4.69 19.60
C ASN A 226 14.94 -3.79 18.34
N LYS A 227 14.57 -4.36 17.19
CA LYS A 227 14.51 -3.68 15.90
C LYS A 227 13.10 -3.77 15.32
N VAL A 228 12.80 -2.87 14.39
CA VAL A 228 11.66 -3.03 13.50
C VAL A 228 12.10 -3.96 12.37
N ASN A 229 11.48 -5.13 12.26
CA ASN A 229 11.75 -6.07 11.17
C ASN A 229 10.58 -6.01 10.19
N ARG A 230 10.83 -5.53 8.98
CA ARG A 230 9.76 -5.30 8.01
C ARG A 230 10.18 -5.55 6.58
N ILE A 231 9.32 -6.24 5.84
CA ILE A 231 9.41 -6.37 4.39
C ILE A 231 8.59 -5.24 3.76
N LEU A 232 9.19 -4.55 2.79
CA LEU A 232 8.53 -3.58 1.94
C LEU A 232 8.44 -4.18 0.55
N MET A 233 7.23 -4.51 0.12
CA MET A 233 6.97 -5.09 -1.19
C MET A 233 6.65 -3.98 -2.20
N PHE A 234 7.33 -4.02 -3.35
CA PHE A 234 7.15 -3.07 -4.46
C PHE A 234 6.67 -3.85 -5.68
N THR A 235 5.42 -3.64 -6.13
CA THR A 235 4.78 -4.43 -7.19
C THR A 235 3.78 -3.59 -8.00
N ASP A 236 3.39 -4.05 -9.19
CA ASP A 236 2.29 -3.48 -9.96
C ASP A 236 0.92 -4.17 -9.73
N GLY A 237 0.86 -5.12 -8.79
CA GLY A 237 -0.36 -5.82 -8.41
C GLY A 237 -0.40 -7.29 -8.82
N ASP A 238 0.62 -7.80 -9.52
CA ASP A 238 0.68 -9.21 -9.88
C ASP A 238 1.32 -10.07 -8.77
N PHE A 239 0.47 -10.56 -7.86
CA PHE A 239 0.89 -11.41 -6.75
C PHE A 239 0.94 -12.90 -7.13
N ASN A 240 1.60 -13.26 -8.23
CA ASN A 240 1.90 -14.66 -8.56
C ASN A 240 3.01 -15.25 -7.67
N VAL A 241 3.10 -14.77 -6.42
CA VAL A 241 3.94 -15.30 -5.35
C VAL A 241 3.25 -16.49 -4.69
N GLY A 242 3.11 -17.61 -5.41
CA GLY A 242 2.47 -18.83 -4.91
C GLY A 242 3.22 -19.44 -3.72
N VAL A 243 2.62 -19.51 -2.53
CA VAL A 243 3.37 -20.04 -1.37
C VAL A 243 3.45 -21.57 -1.36
N THR A 244 2.46 -22.25 -1.96
CA THR A 244 2.35 -23.68 -2.29
C THR A 244 0.90 -23.93 -2.72
N ASP A 245 0.57 -25.09 -3.31
CA ASP A 245 -0.81 -25.41 -3.77
C ASP A 245 -1.89 -25.36 -2.66
N ASP A 246 -1.51 -25.43 -1.37
CA ASP A 246 -2.45 -25.61 -0.25
C ASP A 246 -2.61 -24.38 0.69
N LYS A 247 -1.83 -23.30 0.54
CA LYS A 247 -1.94 -22.11 1.41
C LYS A 247 -2.11 -20.81 0.62
N ARG A 248 -3.13 -20.04 0.98
CA ARG A 248 -3.27 -18.66 0.52
C ARG A 248 -2.08 -17.83 1.02
N LEU A 249 -1.62 -16.89 0.21
CA LEU A 249 -0.49 -16.00 0.55
C LEU A 249 -0.77 -15.23 1.84
N GLU A 250 -2.02 -14.82 2.04
CA GLU A 250 -2.50 -14.13 3.24
C GLU A 250 -2.27 -14.98 4.49
N ASP A 251 -2.53 -16.29 4.45
CA ASP A 251 -2.31 -17.19 5.58
C ASP A 251 -0.83 -17.34 5.93
N TYR A 252 0.02 -17.39 4.91
CA TYR A 252 1.47 -17.44 5.09
C TYR A 252 1.99 -16.16 5.73
N VAL A 253 1.55 -15.00 5.24
CA VAL A 253 1.94 -13.70 5.79
C VAL A 253 1.42 -13.54 7.22
N ALA A 254 0.18 -13.97 7.51
CA ALA A 254 -0.39 -13.97 8.85
C ALA A 254 0.39 -14.88 9.82
N ASP A 255 0.91 -16.01 9.34
CA ASP A 255 1.75 -16.88 10.16
C ASP A 255 3.14 -16.26 10.41
N LYS A 256 3.76 -15.69 9.38
CA LYS A 256 5.06 -15.00 9.50
C LYS A 256 4.99 -13.75 10.38
N ARG A 257 3.86 -13.04 10.39
CA ARG A 257 3.63 -11.93 11.33
C ARG A 257 3.91 -12.33 12.78
N LYS A 258 3.61 -13.58 13.18
CA LYS A 258 3.85 -14.10 14.54
C LYS A 258 5.33 -14.16 14.91
N THR A 259 6.24 -14.13 13.94
CA THR A 259 7.69 -14.07 14.19
C THR A 259 8.20 -12.66 14.45
N GLY A 260 7.32 -11.64 14.35
CA GLY A 260 7.68 -10.23 14.50
C GLY A 260 8.29 -9.61 13.25
N ILE A 261 8.09 -10.23 12.08
CA ILE A 261 8.44 -9.70 10.76
C ILE A 261 7.14 -9.28 10.06
N TYR A 262 6.96 -7.98 9.86
CA TYR A 262 5.76 -7.42 9.25
C TYR A 262 5.93 -7.18 7.75
N LEU A 263 4.83 -7.07 7.00
CA LEU A 263 4.82 -6.84 5.56
C LEU A 263 3.97 -5.62 5.21
N SER A 264 4.54 -4.67 4.45
CA SER A 264 3.80 -3.55 3.85
C SER A 264 3.92 -3.63 2.33
N VAL A 265 2.86 -3.24 1.62
CA VAL A 265 2.76 -3.40 0.16
C VAL A 265 2.58 -2.03 -0.49
N TYR A 266 3.41 -1.75 -1.48
CA TYR A 266 3.40 -0.51 -2.26
C TYR A 266 3.15 -0.85 -3.73
N GLY A 267 2.00 -0.42 -4.23
CA GLY A 267 1.57 -0.62 -5.61
C GLY A 267 2.07 0.49 -6.54
N PHE A 268 2.47 0.14 -7.76
CA PHE A 268 3.00 1.04 -8.77
C PHE A 268 2.34 0.85 -10.14
N GLY A 269 2.35 1.90 -10.96
CA GLY A 269 1.88 1.85 -12.34
C GLY A 269 0.37 1.72 -12.51
N ARG A 270 -0.07 1.50 -13.74
CA ARG A 270 -1.47 1.56 -14.17
C ARG A 270 -1.93 0.27 -14.85
N GLY A 271 -3.24 0.05 -14.91
CA GLY A 271 -3.87 -0.96 -15.75
C GLY A 271 -3.91 -2.38 -15.18
N ASN A 272 -3.19 -2.68 -14.10
CA ASN A 272 -3.27 -3.98 -13.39
C ASN A 272 -3.24 -3.82 -11.86
N TYR A 273 -3.63 -2.65 -11.36
CA TYR A 273 -3.66 -2.36 -9.93
C TYR A 273 -4.69 -3.26 -9.21
N GLN A 274 -4.21 -4.22 -8.40
CA GLN A 274 -5.02 -5.19 -7.63
C GLN A 274 -5.23 -4.73 -6.18
N ASP A 275 -5.97 -3.65 -6.01
CA ASP A 275 -6.12 -2.92 -4.76
C ASP A 275 -6.59 -3.78 -3.58
N ALA A 276 -7.69 -4.51 -3.76
CA ALA A 276 -8.26 -5.36 -2.72
C ALA A 276 -7.29 -6.45 -2.25
N ARG A 277 -6.51 -7.03 -3.19
CA ARG A 277 -5.51 -8.06 -2.86
C ARG A 277 -4.32 -7.47 -2.11
N MET A 278 -3.87 -6.27 -2.48
CA MET A 278 -2.82 -5.54 -1.77
C MET A 278 -3.20 -5.28 -0.32
N GLN A 279 -4.42 -4.78 -0.09
CA GLN A 279 -4.92 -4.52 1.26
C GLN A 279 -4.98 -5.80 2.09
N ALA A 280 -5.55 -6.88 1.54
CA ALA A 280 -5.65 -8.15 2.25
C ALA A 280 -4.28 -8.68 2.69
N ILE A 281 -3.26 -8.59 1.83
CA ILE A 281 -1.88 -9.02 2.14
C ILE A 281 -1.25 -8.12 3.21
N ALA A 282 -1.40 -6.80 3.09
CA ALA A 282 -0.85 -5.85 4.05
C ALA A 282 -1.49 -6.00 5.44
N GLN A 283 -2.81 -6.16 5.51
CA GLN A 283 -3.56 -6.41 6.74
C GLN A 283 -3.13 -7.72 7.40
N ALA A 284 -2.99 -8.80 6.63
CA ALA A 284 -2.45 -10.06 7.13
C ALA A 284 -1.05 -9.89 7.74
N GLY A 285 -0.24 -8.98 7.16
CA GLY A 285 1.14 -8.71 7.54
C GLY A 285 1.36 -7.65 8.63
N ASN A 286 0.31 -7.08 9.23
CA ASN A 286 0.41 -5.92 10.12
C ASN A 286 1.20 -4.75 9.50
N GLY A 287 0.93 -4.48 8.23
CA GLY A 287 1.48 -3.33 7.53
C GLY A 287 0.44 -2.57 6.75
N THR A 288 0.93 -1.59 6.00
CA THR A 288 0.11 -0.66 5.24
C THR A 288 0.08 -1.04 3.77
N ALA A 289 -1.05 -0.77 3.11
CA ALA A 289 -1.14 -0.76 1.65
C ALA A 289 -1.14 0.70 1.16
N ALA A 290 -0.30 1.00 0.17
CA ALA A 290 -0.28 2.33 -0.44
C ALA A 290 -0.05 2.24 -1.95
N TYR A 291 -0.64 3.18 -2.68
CA TYR A 291 -0.45 3.33 -4.12
C TYR A 291 0.47 4.53 -4.39
N VAL A 292 1.49 4.31 -5.21
CA VAL A 292 2.47 5.33 -5.59
C VAL A 292 2.25 5.69 -7.06
N ASP A 293 1.47 6.73 -7.29
CA ASP A 293 1.15 7.27 -8.62
C ASP A 293 2.26 8.16 -9.19
N ASP A 294 2.99 8.87 -8.32
CA ASP A 294 4.09 9.73 -8.71
C ASP A 294 5.20 9.85 -7.64
N LEU A 295 6.24 10.62 -7.94
CA LEU A 295 7.35 10.85 -7.02
C LEU A 295 6.97 11.74 -5.81
N LYS A 296 5.94 12.58 -5.91
CA LYS A 296 5.47 13.39 -4.79
C LYS A 296 4.82 12.49 -3.75
N GLU A 297 4.03 11.52 -4.19
CA GLU A 297 3.44 10.48 -3.35
C GLU A 297 4.51 9.61 -2.70
N ALA A 298 5.51 9.18 -3.47
CA ALA A 298 6.66 8.46 -2.93
C ALA A 298 7.36 9.26 -1.82
N ARG A 299 7.57 10.57 -2.01
CA ARG A 299 8.17 11.44 -0.98
C ARG A 299 7.28 11.59 0.25
N ARG A 300 5.96 11.62 0.09
CA ARG A 300 5.01 11.65 1.20
C ARG A 300 5.13 10.36 2.01
N LEU A 301 5.02 9.21 1.36
CA LEU A 301 5.03 7.88 1.97
C LEU A 301 6.39 7.52 2.58
N PHE A 302 7.48 7.70 1.84
CA PHE A 302 8.84 7.33 2.24
C PHE A 302 9.60 8.45 2.98
N GLY A 303 8.93 9.58 3.24
CA GLY A 303 9.44 10.70 4.03
C GLY A 303 9.06 10.57 5.52
N PRO A 304 8.52 11.62 6.17
CA PRO A 304 8.11 11.56 7.56
C PRO A 304 7.06 10.48 7.89
N MET A 305 6.19 10.12 6.92
CA MET A 305 5.18 9.07 7.10
C MET A 305 5.80 7.68 7.27
N PHE A 306 6.95 7.41 6.63
CA PHE A 306 7.64 6.14 6.77
C PHE A 306 8.02 5.87 8.22
N ASP A 307 8.50 6.92 8.90
CA ASP A 307 8.83 6.83 10.31
C ASP A 307 7.57 6.52 11.13
N ARG A 308 6.42 7.15 10.83
CA ARG A 308 5.15 6.89 11.54
C ARG A 308 4.64 5.45 11.32
N GLY A 309 4.73 4.93 10.10
CA GLY A 309 4.27 3.58 9.76
C GLY A 309 5.21 2.47 10.21
N ALA A 310 6.52 2.72 10.31
CA ALA A 310 7.53 1.72 10.65
C ALA A 310 7.49 1.29 12.12
N PHE A 311 7.03 2.13 13.05
CA PHE A 311 7.01 1.81 14.48
C PHE A 311 5.58 1.49 14.95
N PRO A 312 5.19 0.21 15.07
CA PRO A 312 3.92 -0.11 15.71
C PRO A 312 3.95 0.31 17.18
N ILE A 313 2.89 0.98 17.61
CA ILE A 313 2.68 1.41 19.01
C ILE A 313 1.74 0.48 19.77
N ALA A 314 0.96 -0.34 19.06
CA ALA A 314 0.06 -1.36 19.59
C ALA A 314 -0.24 -2.42 18.51
N ASP A 315 -0.64 -3.61 18.95
CA ASP A 315 -1.11 -4.71 18.09
C ASP A 315 -2.60 -4.95 18.32
N ASP A 316 -3.34 -5.33 17.28
CA ASP A 316 -4.77 -5.72 17.33
C ASP A 316 -5.69 -4.67 17.97
N VAL A 317 -5.54 -3.41 17.54
CA VAL A 317 -6.35 -2.29 18.05
C VAL A 317 -7.66 -2.18 17.28
N LYS A 318 -8.76 -1.94 18.01
CA LYS A 318 -10.09 -1.66 17.45
C LYS A 318 -10.62 -0.36 18.05
N ILE A 319 -11.34 0.42 17.23
CA ILE A 319 -12.02 1.63 17.69
C ILE A 319 -13.49 1.29 17.90
N GLN A 320 -14.02 1.64 19.07
CA GLN A 320 -15.44 1.49 19.38
C GLN A 320 -16.06 2.84 19.76
N VAL A 321 -17.17 3.17 19.12
CA VAL A 321 -17.96 4.38 19.40
C VAL A 321 -19.33 3.94 19.86
N GLU A 322 -19.68 4.26 21.11
CA GLU A 322 -20.98 3.96 21.71
C GLU A 322 -21.88 5.20 21.69
N PHE A 323 -23.09 5.06 21.15
CA PHE A 323 -24.08 6.13 21.05
C PHE A 323 -25.12 6.00 22.16
N ASN A 324 -25.44 7.11 22.83
CA ASN A 324 -26.48 7.14 23.86
C ASN A 324 -27.89 7.07 23.22
N PRO A 325 -28.67 6.00 23.45
CA PRO A 325 -29.99 5.81 22.81
C PRO A 325 -31.03 6.84 23.25
N ALA A 326 -30.85 7.53 24.38
CA ALA A 326 -31.73 8.61 24.81
C ALA A 326 -31.49 9.94 24.08
N ARG A 327 -30.40 10.03 23.29
CA ARG A 327 -29.98 11.26 22.58
C ARG A 327 -29.89 11.07 21.08
N ILE A 328 -29.48 9.89 20.64
CA ILE A 328 -29.22 9.57 19.25
C ILE A 328 -30.17 8.45 18.85
N ALA A 329 -31.14 8.73 17.98
CA ALA A 329 -32.10 7.73 17.52
C ALA A 329 -31.45 6.71 16.56
N GLU A 330 -30.60 7.19 15.66
CA GLU A 330 -29.98 6.40 14.60
C GLU A 330 -28.56 6.89 14.31
N TRP A 331 -27.72 5.99 13.81
CA TRP A 331 -26.37 6.30 13.35
C TRP A 331 -25.98 5.46 12.13
N ARG A 332 -24.92 5.89 11.45
CA ARG A 332 -24.31 5.16 10.33
C ARG A 332 -22.81 5.43 10.32
N LEU A 333 -22.00 4.38 10.20
CA LEU A 333 -20.57 4.52 9.92
C LEU A 333 -20.39 4.95 8.46
N ILE A 334 -19.57 5.97 8.21
CA ILE A 334 -19.26 6.46 6.87
C ILE A 334 -17.85 5.99 6.53
N GLY A 335 -17.67 5.28 5.42
CA GLY A 335 -16.42 4.57 5.12
C GLY A 335 -16.36 3.21 5.81
N TYR A 336 -15.24 2.50 5.62
CA TYR A 336 -14.99 1.15 6.14
C TYR A 336 -16.07 0.15 5.72
N GLU A 337 -16.61 0.32 4.51
CA GLU A 337 -17.56 -0.63 3.94
C GLU A 337 -16.90 -2.01 3.74
N PRO A 338 -17.58 -3.11 4.07
CA PRO A 338 -17.08 -4.44 3.76
C PRO A 338 -17.05 -4.63 2.24
N ALA A 339 -15.94 -5.18 1.73
CA ALA A 339 -15.91 -5.72 0.38
C ALA A 339 -16.85 -6.94 0.31
N CYS A 340 -17.66 -7.02 -0.74
CA CYS A 340 -18.56 -8.16 -0.97
C CYS A 340 -17.83 -9.48 -1.24
#